data_AF-A0A2N7DC63-F1
#
_entry.id   AF-A0A2N7DC63-F1
#
_cell.length_a   1.000
_cell.length_b   1.000
_cell.length_c   1.000
_cell.angle_alpha   90.00
_cell.angle_beta   90.00
_cell.angle_gamma   90.00
#
_symmetry.space_group_name_H-M   'P 1'
#
loop_
_entity.id
_entity.type
_entity.pdbx_description
1 polymer ?
#
loop_
_entity_poly.entity_id
_entity_poly.type
_entity_poly.pdbx_seq_one_letter_code
_entity_poly.pdbx_strand_id
1 'polypeptide(L)'
;MGKPISTSGLAMIRRESDLIGAIVTSRYLQNHPEYQDYGLDRIIEMCKVDFNHHINFLASALRRGDASIFSDYAIWLKNVLEKRQLSVNHPLEAFQYIKEEIISRIAIEDSPIVEEVINAGINVMQSHLPLTSALQRVTKATPSIYSEALISGNRSAAENIMLTKVKETRELTNTSVAIIQPAMYRIGKLWENNKVTVAQEHLATAISQSILIQAYSLSDFREPVGKKVLCSCLEGNMHTLGLQMVSDAFDTAGWESSFLGANTPNLAIMSQIELERPDTVALSLSMPQQLATLEQLIDMLRSEFGAQCPNILIGGLAINQNQSVIGQLAIDDFFSDAKKLHSSIKLSGSSK
;
A
#
# COMPACT_ATOMS: atom_id res chain seq x y z
N MET A 1 -1.13 22.26 7.47
CA MET A 1 -1.60 21.20 8.39
C MET A 1 -2.63 21.83 9.31
N GLY A 2 -3.85 21.32 9.25
CA GLY A 2 -4.92 21.63 10.19
C GLY A 2 -4.70 20.91 11.53
N LYS A 3 -5.66 21.07 12.45
CA LYS A 3 -5.60 20.46 13.77
C LYS A 3 -5.97 18.96 13.66
N PRO A 4 -5.16 18.03 14.20
CA PRO A 4 -5.55 16.62 14.33
C PRO A 4 -6.82 16.44 15.17
N ILE A 5 -7.63 15.44 14.84
CA ILE A 5 -8.76 15.01 15.68
C ILE A 5 -8.27 14.52 17.04
N SER A 6 -9.10 14.61 18.08
CA SER A 6 -8.79 14.03 19.38
C SER A 6 -8.57 12.51 19.32
N THR A 7 -7.75 11.97 20.22
CA THR A 7 -7.54 10.52 20.35
C THR A 7 -8.85 9.79 20.64
N SER A 8 -9.75 10.38 21.43
CA SER A 8 -11.09 9.86 21.71
C SER A 8 -11.98 9.82 20.47
N GLY A 9 -11.95 10.85 19.64
CA GLY A 9 -12.71 10.91 18.39
C GLY A 9 -12.22 9.83 17.40
N LEU A 10 -10.91 9.69 17.26
CA LEU A 10 -10.32 8.66 16.41
C LEU A 10 -10.59 7.24 16.92
N ALA A 11 -10.57 7.04 18.25
CA ALA A 11 -10.90 5.76 18.87
C ALA A 11 -12.39 5.40 18.68
N MET A 12 -13.29 6.38 18.75
CA MET A 12 -14.72 6.19 18.47
C MET A 12 -14.92 5.71 17.03
N ILE A 13 -14.35 6.42 16.05
CA ILE A 13 -14.46 6.06 14.62
C ILE A 13 -13.99 4.63 14.38
N ARG A 14 -12.87 4.22 14.99
CA ARG A 14 -12.34 2.85 14.88
C ARG A 14 -13.28 1.83 15.53
N ARG A 15 -13.71 2.08 16.77
CA ARG A 15 -14.55 1.16 17.55
C ARG A 15 -15.91 0.92 16.89
N GLU A 16 -16.49 1.96 16.28
CA GLU A 16 -17.84 1.91 15.69
C GLU A 16 -17.82 1.75 14.17
N SER A 17 -16.64 1.52 13.56
CA SER A 17 -16.49 1.42 12.11
C SER A 17 -17.45 0.39 11.49
N ASP A 18 -17.55 -0.81 12.05
CA ASP A 18 -18.44 -1.86 11.52
C ASP A 18 -19.93 -1.47 11.62
N LEU A 19 -20.31 -0.82 12.73
CA LEU A 19 -21.69 -0.36 12.94
C LEU A 19 -22.04 0.78 11.97
N ILE A 20 -21.15 1.76 11.84
CA ILE A 20 -21.31 2.88 10.90
C ILE A 20 -21.40 2.32 9.47
N GLY A 21 -20.54 1.37 9.10
CA GLY A 21 -20.55 0.73 7.78
C GLY A 21 -21.88 0.02 7.48
N ALA A 22 -22.44 -0.69 8.45
CA ALA A 22 -23.74 -1.35 8.32
C ALA A 22 -24.89 -0.34 8.15
N ILE A 23 -24.87 0.78 8.88
CA ILE A 23 -25.90 1.83 8.78
C ILE A 23 -25.81 2.55 7.43
N VAL A 24 -24.60 2.95 7.03
CA VAL A 24 -24.34 3.58 5.72
C VAL A 24 -24.80 2.67 4.58
N THR A 25 -24.48 1.37 4.65
CA THR A 25 -24.91 0.38 3.65
C THR A 25 -26.42 0.24 3.61
N SER A 26 -27.08 0.15 4.78
CA SER A 26 -28.53 0.03 4.87
C SER A 26 -29.24 1.24 4.27
N ARG A 27 -28.75 2.45 4.58
CA ARG A 27 -29.30 3.71 4.05
C ARG A 27 -29.08 3.84 2.54
N TYR A 28 -27.91 3.46 2.05
CA TYR A 28 -27.63 3.41 0.62
C TYR A 28 -28.61 2.48 -0.13
N LEU A 29 -28.84 1.27 0.38
CA LEU A 29 -29.77 0.31 -0.22
C LEU A 29 -31.25 0.76 -0.16
N GLN A 30 -31.64 1.54 0.85
CA GLN A 30 -32.98 2.15 0.91
C GLN A 30 -33.19 3.19 -0.20
N ASN A 31 -32.14 3.94 -0.54
CA ASN A 31 -32.18 4.94 -1.60
C ASN A 31 -31.95 4.36 -2.99
N HIS A 32 -31.49 3.11 -3.08
CA HIS A 32 -31.27 2.37 -4.33
C HIS A 32 -32.01 1.01 -4.34
N PRO A 33 -33.36 1.02 -4.32
CA PRO A 33 -34.17 -0.20 -4.29
C PRO A 33 -33.96 -1.10 -5.51
N GLU A 34 -33.46 -0.56 -6.63
CA GLU A 34 -33.11 -1.30 -7.84
C GLU A 34 -32.12 -2.44 -7.60
N TYR A 35 -31.33 -2.38 -6.52
CA TYR A 35 -30.35 -3.41 -6.17
C TYR A 35 -30.94 -4.58 -5.37
N GLN A 36 -32.18 -4.48 -4.88
CA GLN A 36 -32.84 -5.58 -4.16
C GLN A 36 -32.97 -6.84 -5.01
N ASP A 37 -33.13 -6.67 -6.33
CA ASP A 37 -33.28 -7.76 -7.29
C ASP A 37 -31.93 -8.34 -7.78
N TYR A 38 -30.80 -7.74 -7.38
CA TYR A 38 -29.46 -8.09 -7.87
C TYR A 38 -28.56 -8.64 -6.75
N GLY A 39 -28.78 -9.89 -6.32
CA GLY A 39 -27.84 -10.62 -5.46
C GLY A 39 -27.35 -9.82 -4.26
N LEU A 40 -28.28 -9.42 -3.39
CA LEU A 40 -28.10 -8.45 -2.30
C LEU A 40 -26.84 -8.69 -1.44
N ASP A 41 -26.55 -9.94 -1.10
CA ASP A 41 -25.38 -10.32 -0.29
C ASP A 41 -24.06 -9.84 -0.92
N ARG A 42 -23.95 -9.94 -2.25
CA ARG A 42 -22.76 -9.48 -2.98
C ARG A 42 -22.64 -7.96 -2.94
N ILE A 43 -23.75 -7.25 -3.06
CA ILE A 43 -23.77 -5.78 -3.03
C ILE A 43 -23.41 -5.28 -1.63
N ILE A 44 -23.96 -5.92 -0.59
CA ILE A 44 -23.60 -5.62 0.81
C ILE A 44 -22.09 -5.80 1.03
N GLU A 45 -21.52 -6.90 0.54
CA GLU A 45 -20.08 -7.15 0.69
C GLU A 45 -19.25 -6.08 -0.06
N MET A 46 -19.67 -5.69 -1.27
CA MET A 46 -19.01 -4.60 -2.02
C MET A 46 -19.09 -3.26 -1.26
N CYS A 47 -20.27 -2.89 -0.76
CA CYS A 47 -20.46 -1.67 0.05
C CYS A 47 -19.58 -1.69 1.29
N LYS A 48 -19.46 -2.84 1.96
CA LYS A 48 -18.58 -3.01 3.13
C LYS A 48 -17.11 -2.80 2.76
N VAL A 49 -16.66 -3.37 1.65
CA VAL A 49 -15.29 -3.18 1.15
C VAL A 49 -15.05 -1.70 0.83
N ASP A 50 -15.94 -1.04 0.10
CA ASP A 50 -15.78 0.37 -0.28
C ASP A 50 -15.82 1.29 0.94
N PHE A 51 -16.75 1.07 1.88
CA PHE A 51 -16.83 1.78 3.15
C PHE A 51 -15.51 1.68 3.92
N ASN A 52 -14.93 0.48 4.02
CA ASN A 52 -13.66 0.27 4.70
C ASN A 52 -12.51 1.05 4.02
N HIS A 53 -12.50 1.17 2.69
CA HIS A 53 -11.52 2.03 2.01
C HIS A 53 -11.71 3.51 2.36
N HIS A 54 -12.96 4.00 2.32
CA HIS A 54 -13.30 5.38 2.62
C HIS A 54 -12.94 5.76 4.05
N ILE A 55 -13.38 4.97 5.04
CA ILE A 55 -13.18 5.26 6.45
C ILE A 55 -11.70 5.22 6.82
N ASN A 56 -10.92 4.33 6.21
CA ASN A 56 -9.49 4.25 6.45
C ASN A 56 -8.76 5.50 5.94
N PHE A 57 -9.07 5.99 4.72
CA PHE A 57 -8.46 7.23 4.20
C PHE A 57 -8.87 8.43 5.05
N LEU A 58 -10.14 8.50 5.45
CA LEU A 58 -10.66 9.55 6.32
C LEU A 58 -9.95 9.55 7.68
N ALA A 59 -9.84 8.39 8.34
CA ALA A 59 -9.17 8.27 9.64
C ALA A 59 -7.68 8.65 9.56
N SER A 60 -7.00 8.36 8.44
CA SER A 60 -5.62 8.78 8.21
C SER A 60 -5.50 10.31 8.11
N ALA A 61 -6.38 10.93 7.32
CA ALA A 61 -6.44 12.38 7.17
C ALA A 61 -6.77 13.09 8.50
N LEU A 62 -7.72 12.56 9.28
CA LEU A 62 -8.10 13.09 10.58
C LEU A 62 -6.98 12.99 11.63
N ARG A 63 -6.27 11.85 11.70
CA ARG A 63 -5.12 11.69 12.59
C ARG A 63 -4.03 12.72 12.28
N ARG A 64 -3.82 13.01 11.00
CA ARG A 64 -2.76 13.94 10.56
C ARG A 64 -3.20 15.41 10.54
N GLY A 65 -4.50 15.69 10.71
CA GLY A 65 -5.05 17.02 10.50
C GLY A 65 -4.80 17.54 9.08
N ASP A 66 -4.83 16.65 8.08
CA ASP A 66 -4.47 16.99 6.70
C ASP A 66 -5.56 16.55 5.72
N ALA A 67 -6.43 17.49 5.38
CA ALA A 67 -7.51 17.28 4.43
C ALA A 67 -7.01 16.89 3.02
N SER A 68 -5.76 17.21 2.67
CA SER A 68 -5.19 16.88 1.36
C SER A 68 -5.12 15.37 1.12
N ILE A 69 -4.93 14.58 2.18
CA ILE A 69 -4.92 13.11 2.12
C ILE A 69 -6.27 12.57 1.64
N PHE A 70 -7.38 13.09 2.18
CA PHE A 70 -8.72 12.63 1.81
C PHE A 70 -9.16 13.21 0.46
N SER A 71 -8.81 14.46 0.14
CA SER A 71 -9.09 15.02 -1.18
C SER A 71 -8.29 14.33 -2.29
N ASP A 72 -7.01 13.97 -2.07
CA ASP A 72 -6.21 13.24 -3.05
C ASP A 72 -6.77 11.83 -3.29
N TYR A 73 -7.26 11.17 -2.24
CA TYR A 73 -8.01 9.92 -2.36
C TYR A 73 -9.27 10.11 -3.20
N ALA A 74 -10.09 11.14 -2.92
CA ALA A 74 -11.28 11.43 -3.69
C ALA A 74 -10.96 11.74 -5.16
N ILE A 75 -9.86 12.44 -5.46
CA ILE A 75 -9.41 12.74 -6.83
C ILE A 75 -9.06 11.43 -7.55
N TRP A 76 -8.34 10.53 -6.88
CA TRP A 76 -8.00 9.23 -7.44
C TRP A 76 -9.26 8.39 -7.70
N LEU A 77 -10.16 8.27 -6.72
CA LEU A 77 -11.39 7.47 -6.84
C LEU A 77 -12.27 7.99 -7.97
N LYS A 78 -12.47 9.31 -8.03
CA LYS A 78 -13.21 9.97 -9.12
C LYS A 78 -12.63 9.64 -10.49
N ASN A 79 -11.32 9.81 -10.65
CA ASN A 79 -10.63 9.50 -11.91
C ASN A 79 -10.78 8.03 -12.31
N VAL A 80 -10.78 7.10 -11.35
CA VAL A 80 -11.01 5.67 -11.60
C VAL A 80 -12.44 5.42 -12.08
N LEU A 81 -13.44 6.02 -11.42
CA LEU A 81 -14.85 5.85 -11.77
C LEU A 81 -15.17 6.43 -13.15
N GLU A 82 -14.70 7.65 -13.45
CA GLU A 82 -14.92 8.30 -14.74
C GLU A 82 -14.32 7.48 -15.90
N LYS A 83 -13.10 6.94 -15.72
CA LYS A 83 -12.47 6.07 -16.73
C LYS A 83 -13.19 4.73 -16.90
N ARG A 84 -13.87 4.27 -15.85
CA ARG A 84 -14.73 3.08 -15.87
C ARG A 84 -16.15 3.36 -16.34
N GLN A 85 -16.48 4.62 -16.64
CA GLN A 85 -17.85 5.06 -16.98
C GLN A 85 -18.85 4.74 -15.85
N LEU A 86 -18.36 4.75 -14.60
CA LEU A 86 -19.16 4.53 -13.40
C LEU A 86 -19.57 5.88 -12.80
N SER A 87 -20.73 5.90 -12.15
CA SER A 87 -21.26 7.10 -11.51
C SER A 87 -20.42 7.50 -10.30
N VAL A 88 -20.07 8.79 -10.23
CA VAL A 88 -19.45 9.41 -9.05
C VAL A 88 -20.46 9.71 -7.93
N ASN A 89 -21.76 9.54 -8.19
CA ASN A 89 -22.79 9.83 -7.20
C ASN A 89 -22.80 8.82 -6.06
N HIS A 90 -22.54 7.53 -6.33
CA HIS A 90 -22.52 6.49 -5.29
C HIS A 90 -21.49 6.76 -4.18
N PRO A 91 -20.19 7.03 -4.47
CA PRO A 91 -19.25 7.39 -3.42
C PRO A 91 -19.52 8.78 -2.81
N LEU A 92 -20.12 9.72 -3.56
CA LEU A 92 -20.52 11.02 -3.02
C LEU A 92 -21.59 10.85 -1.93
N GLU A 93 -22.62 10.05 -2.19
CA GLU A 93 -23.64 9.70 -1.20
C GLU A 93 -23.04 8.96 -0.01
N ALA A 94 -22.15 8.00 -0.26
CA ALA A 94 -21.43 7.30 0.80
C ALA A 94 -20.66 8.29 1.70
N PHE A 95 -19.95 9.27 1.14
CA PHE A 95 -19.25 10.29 1.93
C PHE A 95 -20.21 11.15 2.75
N GLN A 96 -21.38 11.48 2.23
CA GLN A 96 -22.41 12.23 2.95
C GLN A 96 -22.98 11.40 4.12
N TYR A 97 -23.32 10.14 3.90
CA TYR A 97 -23.82 9.27 4.97
C TYR A 97 -22.73 9.01 6.03
N ILE A 98 -21.48 8.79 5.62
CA ILE A 98 -20.34 8.67 6.55
C ILE A 98 -20.19 9.94 7.39
N LYS A 99 -20.29 11.13 6.76
CA LYS A 99 -20.24 12.41 7.47
C LYS A 99 -21.32 12.47 8.56
N GLU A 100 -22.57 12.24 8.20
CA GLU A 100 -23.71 12.33 9.13
C GLU A 100 -23.59 11.35 10.30
N GLU A 101 -23.19 10.10 10.02
CA GLU A 101 -23.04 9.08 11.05
C GLU A 101 -21.84 9.37 11.98
N ILE A 102 -20.72 9.89 11.48
CA ILE A 102 -19.58 10.25 12.35
C ILE A 102 -19.94 11.47 13.20
N ILE A 103 -20.48 12.53 12.60
CA ILE A 103 -20.79 13.80 13.28
C ILE A 103 -21.79 13.61 14.42
N SER A 104 -22.76 12.70 14.25
CA SER A 104 -23.75 12.38 15.30
C SER A 104 -23.17 11.62 16.51
N ARG A 105 -21.93 11.12 16.43
CA ARG A 105 -21.30 10.27 17.45
C ARG A 105 -20.06 10.87 18.10
N ILE A 106 -19.37 11.79 17.41
CA ILE A 106 -18.15 12.42 17.95
C ILE A 106 -18.47 13.58 18.90
N ALA A 107 -17.47 13.99 19.68
CA ALA A 107 -17.55 15.19 20.50
C ALA A 107 -17.67 16.45 19.63
N ILE A 108 -18.38 17.47 20.14
CA ILE A 108 -18.64 18.73 19.44
C ILE A 108 -17.32 19.43 19.03
N GLU A 109 -16.26 19.30 19.85
CA GLU A 109 -14.94 19.86 19.55
C GLU A 109 -14.23 19.23 18.34
N ASP A 110 -14.52 17.98 18.01
CA ASP A 110 -13.93 17.25 16.88
C ASP A 110 -14.74 17.48 15.59
N SER A 111 -15.99 17.94 15.70
CA SER A 111 -16.91 18.08 14.57
C SER A 111 -16.35 18.94 13.44
N PRO A 112 -15.80 20.15 13.70
CA PRO A 112 -15.26 20.99 12.63
C PRO A 112 -14.10 20.33 11.86
N ILE A 113 -13.30 19.50 12.53
CA ILE A 113 -12.15 18.80 11.94
C ILE A 113 -12.65 17.70 11.00
N VAL A 114 -13.64 16.92 11.45
CA VAL A 114 -14.29 15.91 10.60
C VAL A 114 -14.94 16.54 9.39
N GLU A 115 -15.68 17.63 9.60
CA GLU A 115 -16.32 18.36 8.50
C GLU A 115 -15.31 18.87 7.48
N GLU A 116 -14.24 19.54 7.92
CA GLU A 116 -13.19 20.05 7.03
C GLU A 116 -12.63 18.95 6.13
N VAL A 117 -12.22 17.82 6.73
CA VAL A 117 -11.58 16.73 6.00
C VAL A 117 -12.54 16.03 5.05
N ILE A 118 -13.74 15.65 5.49
CA ILE A 118 -14.67 14.91 4.62
C ILE A 118 -15.28 15.80 3.54
N ASN A 119 -15.53 17.08 3.85
CA ASN A 119 -16.02 18.04 2.85
C ASN A 119 -14.97 18.28 1.75
N ALA A 120 -13.67 18.20 2.05
CA ALA A 120 -12.63 18.27 1.02
C ALA A 120 -12.78 17.16 -0.04
N GLY A 121 -13.14 15.93 0.38
CA GLY A 121 -13.44 14.83 -0.54
C GLY A 121 -14.77 14.98 -1.27
N ILE A 122 -15.83 15.42 -0.57
CA ILE A 122 -17.14 15.71 -1.17
C ILE A 122 -17.02 16.78 -2.26
N ASN A 123 -16.29 17.87 -2.00
CA ASN A 123 -16.07 18.95 -2.95
C ASN A 123 -15.35 18.45 -4.22
N VAL A 124 -14.41 17.51 -4.09
CA VAL A 124 -13.76 16.88 -5.25
C VAL A 124 -14.76 16.07 -6.08
N MET A 125 -15.61 15.27 -5.44
CA MET A 125 -16.63 14.48 -6.13
C MET A 125 -17.62 15.37 -6.90
N GLN A 126 -17.99 16.51 -6.33
CA GLN A 126 -18.91 17.49 -6.94
C GLN A 126 -18.24 18.40 -7.98
N SER A 127 -16.92 18.58 -7.92
CA SER A 127 -16.18 19.42 -8.87
C SER A 127 -16.35 18.91 -10.30
N HIS A 128 -16.19 19.77 -11.31
CA HIS A 128 -16.12 19.35 -12.72
C HIS A 128 -14.74 19.64 -13.32
N LEU A 129 -13.80 20.12 -12.50
CA LEU A 129 -12.45 20.45 -12.94
C LEU A 129 -11.59 19.19 -13.03
N PRO A 130 -10.73 19.07 -14.05
CA PRO A 130 -9.73 18.00 -14.09
C PRO A 130 -8.75 18.18 -12.93
N LEU A 131 -8.70 17.19 -12.04
CA LEU A 131 -7.81 17.16 -10.89
C LEU A 131 -6.85 15.97 -11.01
N THR A 132 -5.58 16.20 -10.68
CA THR A 132 -4.53 15.18 -10.74
C THR A 132 -4.08 14.81 -9.33
N SER A 133 -4.31 13.56 -8.90
CA SER A 133 -3.89 13.12 -7.57
C SER A 133 -2.38 12.91 -7.50
N ALA A 134 -1.78 13.11 -6.32
CA ALA A 134 -0.39 12.70 -6.08
C ALA A 134 -0.20 11.18 -6.27
N LEU A 135 -1.24 10.38 -5.99
CA LEU A 135 -1.28 8.93 -6.23
C LEU A 135 -0.99 8.56 -7.69
N GLN A 136 -1.38 9.39 -8.67
CA GLN A 136 -1.12 9.14 -10.10
C GLN A 136 0.30 9.54 -10.58
N ARG A 137 1.03 10.40 -9.86
CA ARG A 137 2.15 11.18 -10.45
C ARG A 137 3.52 10.47 -10.54
N VAL A 138 3.78 9.38 -9.81
CA VAL A 138 5.18 9.03 -9.50
C VAL A 138 5.74 7.79 -10.22
N THR A 139 4.93 7.01 -10.92
CA THR A 139 5.44 5.78 -11.54
C THR A 139 5.81 5.96 -13.01
N LYS A 140 7.08 5.73 -13.39
CA LYS A 140 7.50 5.59 -14.80
C LYS A 140 6.88 4.32 -15.40
N ALA A 141 5.63 4.45 -15.85
CA ALA A 141 4.86 3.42 -16.50
C ALA A 141 5.11 3.46 -18.02
N THR A 142 6.19 2.85 -18.48
CA THR A 142 6.53 2.80 -19.91
C THR A 142 6.12 1.45 -20.51
N PRO A 143 5.52 1.41 -21.72
CA PRO A 143 5.35 0.17 -22.45
C PRO A 143 6.67 -0.61 -22.56
N SER A 144 6.61 -1.91 -22.31
CA SER A 144 7.73 -2.83 -22.51
C SER A 144 7.21 -4.17 -23.03
N ILE A 145 8.07 -4.89 -23.74
CA ILE A 145 7.79 -6.26 -24.19
C ILE A 145 7.40 -7.18 -23.02
N TYR A 146 7.94 -6.93 -21.83
CA TYR A 146 7.60 -7.68 -20.61
C TYR A 146 6.18 -7.38 -20.16
N SER A 147 5.79 -6.09 -20.08
CA SER A 147 4.42 -5.71 -19.70
C SER A 147 3.36 -6.24 -20.68
N GLU A 148 3.65 -6.25 -21.98
CA GLU A 148 2.71 -6.80 -22.98
C GLU A 148 2.59 -8.33 -22.88
N ALA A 149 3.71 -9.02 -22.60
CA ALA A 149 3.70 -10.46 -22.32
C ALA A 149 2.84 -10.79 -21.08
N LEU A 150 2.95 -9.99 -20.01
CA LEU A 150 2.12 -10.16 -18.81
C LEU A 150 0.62 -9.92 -19.09
N ILE A 151 0.28 -8.83 -19.79
CA ILE A 151 -1.11 -8.47 -20.11
C ILE A 151 -1.81 -9.53 -20.97
N SER A 152 -1.05 -10.13 -21.90
CA SER A 152 -1.51 -11.22 -22.76
C SER A 152 -1.46 -12.61 -22.09
N GLY A 153 -0.98 -12.71 -20.85
CA GLY A 153 -0.80 -13.98 -20.15
C GLY A 153 0.28 -14.88 -20.74
N ASN A 154 1.17 -14.35 -21.60
CA ASN A 154 2.25 -15.09 -22.23
C ASN A 154 3.42 -15.27 -21.26
N ARG A 155 3.25 -16.24 -20.35
CA ARG A 155 4.23 -16.60 -19.32
C ARG A 155 5.60 -16.92 -19.92
N SER A 156 5.66 -17.71 -20.99
CA SER A 156 6.93 -18.14 -21.60
C SER A 156 7.72 -16.97 -22.18
N ALA A 157 7.05 -15.98 -22.78
CA ALA A 157 7.72 -14.77 -23.25
C ALA A 157 8.25 -13.92 -22.08
N ALA A 158 7.46 -13.74 -21.03
CA ALA A 158 7.87 -13.01 -19.83
C ALA A 158 9.06 -13.70 -19.13
N GLU A 159 9.02 -15.03 -18.99
CA GLU A 159 10.12 -15.85 -18.47
C GLU A 159 11.39 -15.68 -19.31
N ASN A 160 11.30 -15.80 -20.63
CA ASN A 160 12.46 -15.63 -21.50
C ASN A 160 13.12 -14.26 -21.34
N ILE A 161 12.33 -13.17 -21.33
CA ILE A 161 12.84 -11.81 -21.18
C ILE A 161 13.65 -11.65 -19.89
N MET A 162 13.08 -12.07 -18.75
CA MET A 162 13.71 -11.87 -17.45
C MET A 162 14.88 -12.84 -17.23
N LEU A 163 14.68 -14.14 -17.49
CA LEU A 163 15.67 -15.17 -17.19
C LEU A 163 16.89 -15.08 -18.11
N THR A 164 16.71 -14.72 -19.39
CA THR A 164 17.85 -14.45 -20.29
C THR A 164 18.68 -13.30 -19.75
N LYS A 165 18.02 -12.22 -19.30
CA LYS A 165 18.76 -11.07 -18.78
C LYS A 165 19.53 -11.40 -17.50
N VAL A 166 18.94 -12.15 -16.58
CA VAL A 166 19.62 -12.58 -15.35
C VAL A 166 20.73 -13.58 -15.63
N LYS A 167 20.60 -14.48 -16.61
CA LYS A 167 21.70 -15.37 -17.02
C LYS A 167 22.91 -14.59 -17.55
N GLU A 168 22.66 -13.51 -18.29
CA GLU A 168 23.72 -12.64 -18.82
C GLU A 168 24.40 -11.80 -17.74
N THR A 169 23.61 -11.13 -16.89
CA THR A 169 24.13 -10.15 -15.93
C THR A 169 24.51 -10.77 -14.59
N ARG A 170 23.87 -11.89 -14.23
CA ARG A 170 23.90 -12.52 -12.91
C ARG A 170 23.39 -11.62 -11.78
N GLU A 171 22.76 -10.49 -12.12
CA GLU A 171 22.28 -9.48 -11.18
C GLU A 171 20.75 -9.52 -11.05
N LEU A 172 20.22 -10.19 -10.02
CA LEU A 172 18.78 -10.27 -9.76
C LEU A 172 18.14 -8.89 -9.54
N THR A 173 18.64 -8.17 -8.53
CA THR A 173 18.04 -6.93 -8.02
C THR A 173 17.99 -5.82 -9.05
N ASN A 174 19.09 -5.63 -9.80
CA ASN A 174 19.13 -4.61 -10.84
C ASN A 174 18.18 -4.96 -11.99
N THR A 175 18.09 -6.24 -12.35
CA THR A 175 17.25 -6.70 -13.44
C THR A 175 15.77 -6.63 -13.06
N SER A 176 15.39 -7.04 -11.84
CA SER A 176 14.00 -7.00 -11.37
C SER A 176 13.48 -5.56 -11.27
N VAL A 177 14.28 -4.63 -10.74
CA VAL A 177 13.93 -3.19 -10.70
C VAL A 177 13.84 -2.59 -12.10
N ALA A 178 14.66 -3.04 -13.06
CA ALA A 178 14.64 -2.52 -14.42
C ALA A 178 13.49 -3.06 -15.29
N ILE A 179 13.01 -4.28 -15.03
CA ILE A 179 12.03 -4.98 -15.87
C ILE A 179 10.67 -5.10 -15.19
N ILE A 180 10.62 -5.70 -14.00
CA ILE A 180 9.37 -6.03 -13.32
C ILE A 180 8.70 -4.77 -12.77
N GLN A 181 9.43 -3.95 -12.01
CA GLN A 181 8.88 -2.76 -11.37
C GLN A 181 8.16 -1.80 -12.35
N PRO A 182 8.77 -1.34 -13.48
CA PRO A 182 8.07 -0.46 -14.41
C PRO A 182 6.90 -1.15 -15.14
N ALA A 183 6.98 -2.46 -15.39
CA ALA A 183 5.89 -3.21 -15.99
C ALA A 183 4.68 -3.31 -15.06
N MET A 184 4.90 -3.61 -13.78
CA MET A 184 3.82 -3.68 -12.79
C MET A 184 3.19 -2.31 -12.52
N TYR A 185 3.99 -1.24 -12.53
CA TYR A 185 3.47 0.12 -12.49
C TYR A 185 2.60 0.46 -13.70
N ARG A 186 2.99 0.02 -14.91
CA ARG A 186 2.15 0.17 -16.10
C ARG A 186 0.85 -0.60 -15.98
N ILE A 187 0.89 -1.85 -15.51
CA ILE A 187 -0.30 -2.68 -15.35
C ILE A 187 -1.25 -2.07 -14.32
N GLY A 188 -0.73 -1.59 -13.18
CA GLY A 188 -1.52 -0.83 -12.20
C GLY A 188 -2.20 0.38 -12.83
N LYS A 189 -1.47 1.19 -13.61
CA LYS A 189 -2.04 2.34 -14.33
C LYS A 189 -3.10 1.94 -15.36
N LEU A 190 -2.90 0.83 -16.08
CA LEU A 190 -3.89 0.32 -17.02
C LEU A 190 -5.14 -0.18 -16.30
N TRP A 191 -4.98 -0.80 -15.13
CA TRP A 191 -6.08 -1.28 -14.30
C TRP A 191 -6.92 -0.12 -13.75
N GLU A 192 -6.27 0.93 -13.25
CA GLU A 192 -6.90 2.18 -12.84
C GLU A 192 -7.69 2.81 -14.01
N ASN A 193 -7.18 2.68 -15.24
CA ASN A 193 -7.80 3.21 -16.45
C ASN A 193 -8.81 2.26 -17.12
N ASN A 194 -9.18 1.16 -16.47
CA ASN A 194 -10.09 0.13 -17.01
C ASN A 194 -9.62 -0.49 -18.35
N LYS A 195 -8.31 -0.52 -18.60
CA LYS A 195 -7.70 -1.11 -19.79
C LYS A 195 -7.25 -2.55 -19.56
N VAL A 196 -7.05 -2.94 -18.31
CA VAL A 196 -6.85 -4.34 -17.89
C VAL A 196 -7.77 -4.65 -16.72
N THR A 197 -8.21 -5.90 -16.64
CA THR A 197 -9.08 -6.39 -15.55
C THR A 197 -8.27 -6.69 -14.29
N VAL A 198 -8.97 -6.84 -13.15
CA VAL A 198 -8.36 -7.35 -11.90
C VAL A 198 -7.72 -8.73 -12.14
N ALA A 199 -8.37 -9.61 -12.90
CA ALA A 199 -7.85 -10.93 -13.22
C ALA A 199 -6.52 -10.87 -13.99
N GLN A 200 -6.37 -9.91 -14.91
CA GLN A 200 -5.12 -9.70 -15.64
C GLN A 200 -4.01 -9.14 -14.74
N GLU A 201 -4.33 -8.26 -13.80
CA GLU A 201 -3.36 -7.77 -12.82
C GLU A 201 -2.90 -8.90 -11.89
N HIS A 202 -3.83 -9.69 -11.33
CA HIS A 202 -3.50 -10.87 -10.53
C HIS A 202 -2.64 -11.87 -11.30
N LEU A 203 -2.98 -12.15 -12.56
CA LEU A 203 -2.21 -13.04 -13.43
C LEU A 203 -0.79 -12.50 -13.66
N ALA A 204 -0.65 -11.20 -13.93
CA ALA A 204 0.63 -10.54 -14.13
C ALA A 204 1.52 -10.61 -12.88
N THR A 205 0.93 -10.35 -11.70
CA THR A 205 1.61 -10.47 -10.40
C THR A 205 2.08 -11.90 -10.16
N ALA A 206 1.21 -12.90 -10.35
CA ALA A 206 1.55 -14.31 -10.16
C ALA A 206 2.67 -14.80 -11.10
N ILE A 207 2.62 -14.40 -12.39
CA ILE A 207 3.69 -14.69 -13.35
C ILE A 207 5.01 -14.06 -12.89
N SER A 208 4.99 -12.79 -12.48
CA SER A 208 6.19 -12.07 -12.05
C SER A 208 6.83 -12.68 -10.79
N GLN A 209 6.02 -13.08 -9.81
CA GLN A 209 6.50 -13.79 -8.60
C GLN A 209 7.16 -15.13 -8.96
N SER A 210 6.53 -15.92 -9.82
CA SER A 210 7.08 -17.19 -10.30
C SER A 210 8.39 -17.01 -11.06
N ILE A 211 8.52 -15.92 -11.82
CA ILE A 211 9.75 -15.58 -12.54
C ILE A 211 10.86 -15.16 -11.58
N LEU A 212 10.57 -14.37 -10.54
CA LEU A 212 11.56 -13.98 -9.53
C LEU A 212 12.16 -15.20 -8.84
N ILE A 213 11.34 -16.18 -8.45
CA ILE A 213 11.81 -17.42 -7.81
C ILE A 213 12.77 -18.18 -8.74
N GLN A 214 12.46 -18.26 -10.04
CA GLN A 214 13.37 -18.89 -11.01
C GLN A 214 14.66 -18.10 -11.19
N ALA A 215 14.55 -16.77 -11.31
CA ALA A 215 15.68 -15.87 -11.47
C ALA A 215 16.63 -15.89 -10.27
N TYR A 216 16.10 -16.07 -9.06
CA TYR A 216 16.86 -16.22 -7.83
C TYR A 216 17.91 -17.33 -7.94
N SER A 217 17.52 -18.51 -8.41
CA SER A 217 18.44 -19.66 -8.58
C SER A 217 19.55 -19.44 -9.62
N LEU A 218 19.41 -18.43 -10.49
CA LEU A 218 20.34 -18.13 -11.58
C LEU A 218 21.29 -16.96 -11.26
N SER A 219 21.17 -16.38 -10.08
CA SER A 219 21.84 -15.14 -9.70
C SER A 219 23.11 -15.40 -8.89
N ASP A 220 24.01 -14.42 -8.87
CA ASP A 220 25.18 -14.49 -8.01
C ASP A 220 24.87 -13.94 -6.61
N PHE A 221 25.40 -14.63 -5.61
CA PHE A 221 25.26 -14.28 -4.19
C PHE A 221 26.63 -13.90 -3.64
N ARG A 222 26.65 -12.90 -2.75
CA ARG A 222 27.84 -12.60 -1.96
C ARG A 222 28.01 -13.61 -0.82
N GLU A 223 29.23 -13.68 -0.30
CA GLU A 223 29.52 -14.42 0.92
C GLU A 223 28.66 -13.94 2.10
N PRO A 224 28.25 -14.85 3.00
CA PRO A 224 27.46 -14.48 4.16
C PRO A 224 28.12 -13.38 5.01
N VAL A 225 27.37 -12.33 5.33
CA VAL A 225 27.84 -11.19 6.15
C VAL A 225 27.51 -11.35 7.64
N GLY A 226 26.86 -12.44 8.03
CA GLY A 226 26.46 -12.72 9.41
C GLY A 226 25.38 -11.78 9.95
N LYS A 227 24.58 -11.17 9.07
CA LYS A 227 23.46 -10.30 9.43
C LYS A 227 22.13 -10.85 8.96
N LYS A 228 21.08 -10.59 9.74
CA LYS A 228 19.71 -11.06 9.52
C LYS A 228 18.76 -9.91 9.24
N VAL A 229 17.81 -10.13 8.34
CA VAL A 229 16.71 -9.20 8.09
C VAL A 229 15.36 -9.91 8.11
N LEU A 230 14.38 -9.27 8.73
CA LEU A 230 12.99 -9.67 8.66
C LEU A 230 12.22 -8.74 7.70
N CYS A 231 11.71 -9.28 6.61
CA CYS A 231 10.92 -8.58 5.61
C CYS A 231 9.43 -8.88 5.81
N SER A 232 8.60 -7.85 6.03
CA SER A 232 7.16 -8.02 6.18
C SER A 232 6.33 -6.89 5.55
N CYS A 233 5.22 -7.28 4.92
CA CYS A 233 4.15 -6.35 4.57
C CYS A 233 3.28 -6.14 5.81
N LEU A 234 3.11 -4.87 6.22
CA LEU A 234 2.27 -4.51 7.37
C LEU A 234 0.83 -5.03 7.22
N GLU A 235 0.13 -5.07 8.34
CA GLU A 235 -1.30 -5.34 8.38
C GLU A 235 -2.06 -4.48 7.35
N GLY A 236 -2.96 -5.14 6.63
CA GLY A 236 -3.70 -4.61 5.48
C GLY A 236 -2.90 -4.53 4.17
N ASN A 237 -1.60 -4.84 4.13
CA ASN A 237 -0.80 -4.78 2.89
C ASN A 237 -0.74 -6.15 2.21
N MET A 238 -1.51 -6.33 1.14
CA MET A 238 -1.48 -7.55 0.34
C MET A 238 -0.39 -7.57 -0.74
N HIS A 239 0.31 -6.44 -0.97
CA HIS A 239 1.21 -6.28 -2.11
C HIS A 239 2.64 -6.71 -1.77
N THR A 240 2.95 -7.97 -2.08
CA THR A 240 4.21 -8.61 -1.68
C THR A 240 5.34 -8.50 -2.69
N LEU A 241 5.04 -8.33 -3.98
CA LEU A 241 6.03 -8.43 -5.06
C LEU A 241 7.23 -7.47 -4.88
N GLY A 242 6.97 -6.20 -4.54
CA GLY A 242 8.03 -5.23 -4.29
C GLY A 242 8.89 -5.55 -3.06
N LEU A 243 8.27 -6.13 -2.01
CA LEU A 243 8.99 -6.56 -0.82
C LEU A 243 9.79 -7.84 -1.07
N GLN A 244 9.29 -8.76 -1.91
CA GLN A 244 10.07 -9.92 -2.35
C GLN A 244 11.35 -9.48 -3.06
N MET A 245 11.28 -8.49 -3.96
CA MET A 245 12.46 -7.90 -4.60
C MET A 245 13.45 -7.29 -3.60
N VAL A 246 12.96 -6.76 -2.47
CA VAL A 246 13.78 -6.25 -1.36
C VAL A 246 14.42 -7.40 -0.58
N SER A 247 13.69 -8.48 -0.29
CA SER A 247 14.24 -9.68 0.38
C SER A 247 15.35 -10.31 -0.47
N ASP A 248 15.08 -10.51 -1.77
CA ASP A 248 16.05 -10.99 -2.74
C ASP A 248 17.31 -10.11 -2.80
N ALA A 249 17.17 -8.79 -2.61
CA ALA A 249 18.28 -7.85 -2.57
C ALA A 249 19.15 -7.99 -1.32
N PHE A 250 18.57 -8.36 -0.18
CA PHE A 250 19.32 -8.70 1.02
C PHE A 250 20.05 -10.03 0.86
N ASP A 251 19.36 -11.07 0.37
CA ASP A 251 19.96 -12.39 0.15
C ASP A 251 21.14 -12.33 -0.83
N THR A 252 20.97 -11.68 -1.98
CA THR A 252 22.05 -11.51 -2.96
C THR A 252 23.22 -10.65 -2.44
N ALA A 253 23.00 -9.85 -1.39
CA ALA A 253 24.04 -9.13 -0.68
C ALA A 253 24.73 -9.94 0.44
N GLY A 254 24.33 -11.18 0.68
CA GLY A 254 24.91 -12.08 1.69
C GLY A 254 24.25 -12.02 3.07
N TRP A 255 23.08 -11.37 3.19
CA TRP A 255 22.28 -11.40 4.42
C TRP A 255 21.44 -12.67 4.48
N GLU A 256 21.05 -13.08 5.68
CA GLU A 256 20.00 -14.09 5.89
C GLU A 256 18.65 -13.37 5.96
N SER A 257 17.80 -13.55 4.95
CA SER A 257 16.47 -12.91 4.92
C SER A 257 15.33 -13.86 5.28
N SER A 258 14.44 -13.38 6.15
CA SER A 258 13.16 -14.00 6.47
C SER A 258 12.03 -13.18 5.85
N PHE A 259 11.20 -13.80 5.02
CA PHE A 259 10.09 -13.13 4.32
C PHE A 259 8.73 -13.63 4.81
N LEU A 260 8.00 -12.79 5.56
CA LEU A 260 6.71 -13.17 6.16
C LEU A 260 5.52 -13.08 5.20
N GLY A 261 5.69 -12.47 4.03
CA GLY A 261 4.63 -12.30 3.06
C GLY A 261 3.69 -11.12 3.38
N ALA A 262 2.42 -11.28 3.01
CA ALA A 262 1.40 -10.23 3.05
C ALA A 262 0.69 -10.15 4.41
N ASN A 263 0.14 -8.96 4.69
CA ASN A 263 -0.86 -8.75 5.74
C ASN A 263 -0.47 -9.35 7.11
N THR A 264 0.76 -9.12 7.55
CA THR A 264 1.22 -9.64 8.84
C THR A 264 0.80 -8.70 9.98
N PRO A 265 0.01 -9.17 10.96
CA PRO A 265 -0.36 -8.34 12.11
C PRO A 265 0.87 -7.91 12.91
N ASN A 266 0.84 -6.70 13.49
CA ASN A 266 2.00 -6.16 14.21
C ASN A 266 2.49 -7.08 15.35
N LEU A 267 1.58 -7.70 16.11
CA LEU A 267 1.94 -8.61 17.19
C LEU A 267 2.69 -9.85 16.67
N ALA A 268 2.33 -10.37 15.49
CA ALA A 268 3.04 -11.48 14.88
C ALA A 268 4.44 -11.05 14.39
N ILE A 269 4.58 -9.83 13.88
CA ILE A 269 5.90 -9.26 13.54
C ILE A 269 6.76 -9.15 14.81
N MET A 270 6.20 -8.64 15.92
CA MET A 270 6.91 -8.56 17.21
C MET A 270 7.39 -9.93 17.70
N SER A 271 6.51 -10.94 17.71
CA SER A 271 6.88 -12.31 18.09
C SER A 271 8.00 -12.88 17.21
N GLN A 272 7.98 -12.60 15.91
CA GLN A 272 9.03 -13.09 15.02
C GLN A 272 10.37 -12.40 15.27
N ILE A 273 10.37 -11.10 15.55
CA ILE A 273 11.58 -10.34 15.89
C ILE A 273 12.18 -10.85 17.20
N GLU A 274 11.35 -11.16 18.19
CA GLU A 274 11.82 -11.74 19.45
C GLU A 274 12.50 -13.10 19.23
N LEU A 275 11.92 -13.94 18.36
CA LEU A 275 12.41 -15.28 18.04
C LEU A 275 13.71 -15.26 17.22
N GLU A 276 13.75 -14.49 16.13
CA GLU A 276 14.87 -14.51 15.18
C GLU A 276 16.00 -13.55 15.53
N ARG A 277 15.70 -12.53 16.35
CA ARG A 277 16.61 -11.41 16.70
C ARG A 277 17.31 -10.84 15.45
N PRO A 278 16.56 -10.36 14.44
CA PRO A 278 17.17 -9.81 13.24
C PRO A 278 17.93 -8.50 13.54
N ASP A 279 18.95 -8.18 12.75
CA ASP A 279 19.62 -6.87 12.82
C ASP A 279 18.77 -5.76 12.22
N THR A 280 17.82 -6.12 11.35
CA THR A 280 17.04 -5.17 10.57
C THR A 280 15.63 -5.71 10.31
N VAL A 281 14.63 -4.84 10.36
CA VAL A 281 13.28 -5.12 9.87
C VAL A 281 12.99 -4.22 8.66
N ALA A 282 12.55 -4.82 7.55
CA ALA A 282 12.19 -4.13 6.33
C ALA A 282 10.67 -4.20 6.11
N LEU A 283 10.00 -3.06 6.24
CA LEU A 283 8.55 -2.96 6.24
C LEU A 283 8.03 -2.32 4.95
N SER A 284 7.11 -3.01 4.28
CA SER A 284 6.46 -2.52 3.05
C SER A 284 5.07 -1.94 3.34
N LEU A 285 4.81 -0.76 2.80
CA LEU A 285 3.53 -0.06 2.83
C LEU A 285 3.09 0.30 1.42
N SER A 286 1.86 -0.06 1.06
CA SER A 286 1.30 0.24 -0.25
C SER A 286 0.21 1.30 -0.21
N MET A 287 -0.39 1.51 0.96
CA MET A 287 -1.54 2.38 1.17
C MET A 287 -1.27 3.38 2.31
N PRO A 288 -1.56 4.69 2.15
CA PRO A 288 -1.30 5.73 3.18
C PRO A 288 -1.91 5.45 4.56
N GLN A 289 -2.99 4.68 4.62
CA GLN A 289 -3.70 4.36 5.86
C GLN A 289 -2.90 3.47 6.80
N GLN A 290 -1.91 2.77 6.24
CA GLN A 290 -1.01 1.87 6.96
C GLN A 290 0.05 2.62 7.77
N LEU A 291 0.18 3.94 7.58
CA LEU A 291 1.04 4.79 8.41
C LEU A 291 0.66 4.70 9.89
N ALA A 292 -0.64 4.56 10.19
CA ALA A 292 -1.14 4.35 11.55
C ALA A 292 -0.54 3.09 12.19
N THR A 293 -0.61 2.00 11.44
CA THR A 293 -0.17 0.67 11.86
C THR A 293 1.35 0.64 11.99
N LEU A 294 2.05 1.35 11.11
CA LEU A 294 3.49 1.53 11.17
C LEU A 294 3.92 2.29 12.43
N GLU A 295 3.29 3.44 12.71
CA GLU A 295 3.58 4.24 13.92
C GLU A 295 3.41 3.38 15.18
N GLN A 296 2.31 2.62 15.26
CA GLN A 296 2.07 1.67 16.36
C GLN A 296 3.17 0.60 16.46
N LEU A 297 3.59 0.01 15.33
CA LEU A 297 4.65 -1.00 15.33
C LEU A 297 6.00 -0.41 15.77
N ILE A 298 6.34 0.78 15.29
CA ILE A 298 7.58 1.48 15.68
C ILE A 298 7.58 1.74 17.19
N ASP A 299 6.46 2.23 17.75
CA ASP A 299 6.34 2.46 19.18
C ASP A 299 6.52 1.17 19.99
N MET A 300 5.90 0.06 19.55
CA MET A 300 6.07 -1.25 20.18
C MET A 300 7.53 -1.72 20.12
N LEU A 301 8.16 -1.65 18.93
CA LEU A 301 9.56 -2.07 18.73
C LEU A 301 10.52 -1.30 19.65
N ARG A 302 10.39 0.03 19.67
CA ARG A 302 11.27 0.88 20.48
C ARG A 302 11.03 0.68 21.97
N SER A 303 9.77 0.53 22.39
CA SER A 303 9.42 0.29 23.79
C SER A 303 9.89 -1.06 24.30
N GLU A 304 9.78 -2.12 23.49
CA GLU A 304 10.05 -3.49 23.92
C GLU A 304 11.54 -3.85 23.83
N PHE A 305 12.22 -3.42 22.77
CA PHE A 305 13.62 -3.80 22.53
C PHE A 305 14.63 -2.73 22.94
N GLY A 306 14.22 -1.45 23.07
CA GLY A 306 15.11 -0.36 23.48
C GLY A 306 16.39 -0.30 22.66
N ALA A 307 17.54 -0.44 23.32
CA ALA A 307 18.86 -0.43 22.67
C ALA A 307 19.13 -1.66 21.78
N GLN A 308 18.36 -2.74 21.92
CA GLN A 308 18.43 -3.94 21.09
C GLN A 308 17.42 -3.92 19.93
N CYS A 309 16.71 -2.81 19.73
CA CYS A 309 15.76 -2.68 18.63
C CYS A 309 16.48 -2.85 17.29
N PRO A 310 15.96 -3.69 16.37
CA PRO A 310 16.52 -3.79 15.03
C PRO A 310 16.44 -2.45 14.30
N ASN A 311 17.29 -2.26 13.30
CA ASN A 311 17.15 -1.13 12.38
C ASN A 311 15.81 -1.24 11.65
N ILE A 312 15.03 -0.16 11.62
CA ILE A 312 13.72 -0.11 11.00
C ILE A 312 13.85 0.57 9.64
N LEU A 313 13.73 -0.22 8.58
CA LEU A 313 13.69 0.26 7.20
C LEU A 313 12.26 0.24 6.68
N ILE A 314 11.86 1.31 5.98
CA ILE A 314 10.54 1.35 5.35
C ILE A 314 10.63 1.58 3.84
N GLY A 315 9.62 1.11 3.13
CA GLY A 315 9.48 1.35 1.70
C GLY A 315 8.07 1.04 1.21
N GLY A 316 7.95 0.91 -0.11
CA GLY A 316 6.69 0.67 -0.78
C GLY A 316 6.03 1.95 -1.32
N LEU A 317 4.94 1.75 -2.07
CA LEU A 317 4.35 2.81 -2.89
C LEU A 317 3.83 3.98 -2.05
N ALA A 318 3.26 3.71 -0.86
CA ALA A 318 2.75 4.75 0.02
C ALA A 318 3.87 5.68 0.51
N ILE A 319 5.04 5.13 0.88
CA ILE A 319 6.20 5.91 1.31
C ILE A 319 6.77 6.71 0.14
N ASN A 320 6.87 6.10 -1.04
CA ASN A 320 7.34 6.77 -2.26
C ASN A 320 6.48 7.98 -2.63
N GLN A 321 5.18 7.91 -2.39
CA GLN A 321 4.23 8.98 -2.70
C GLN A 321 4.12 10.03 -1.59
N ASN A 322 4.48 9.71 -0.35
CA ASN A 322 4.24 10.55 0.83
C ASN A 322 5.53 10.80 1.63
N GLN A 323 6.65 11.13 0.97
CA GLN A 323 7.94 11.29 1.65
C GLN A 323 7.95 12.36 2.76
N SER A 324 7.02 13.32 2.74
CA SER A 324 6.85 14.32 3.80
C SER A 324 6.55 13.71 5.17
N VAL A 325 5.98 12.50 5.23
CA VAL A 325 5.64 11.84 6.51
C VAL A 325 6.86 11.20 7.17
N ILE A 326 7.95 10.97 6.43
CA ILE A 326 9.11 10.21 6.89
C ILE A 326 9.79 10.91 8.07
N GLY A 327 9.92 12.24 8.02
CA GLY A 327 10.57 13.03 9.08
C GLY A 327 9.85 13.00 10.43
N GLN A 328 8.65 12.42 10.51
CA GLN A 328 7.87 12.28 11.73
C GLN A 328 7.98 10.87 12.34
N LEU A 329 8.60 9.92 11.65
CA LEU A 329 8.67 8.52 12.04
C LEU A 329 10.03 8.20 12.67
N ALA A 330 10.04 7.45 13.77
CA ALA A 330 11.27 7.01 14.45
C ALA A 330 11.92 5.77 13.79
N ILE A 331 12.18 5.89 12.48
CA ILE A 331 12.81 4.88 11.62
C ILE A 331 14.31 5.15 11.43
N ASP A 332 15.04 4.19 10.88
CA ASP A 332 16.48 4.31 10.62
C ASP A 332 16.80 4.70 9.17
N ASP A 333 16.05 4.19 8.18
CA ASP A 333 16.18 4.63 6.79
C ASP A 333 14.93 4.30 5.95
N PHE A 334 14.85 4.86 4.74
CA PHE A 334 13.84 4.52 3.75
C PHE A 334 14.45 4.30 2.37
N PHE A 335 13.87 3.38 1.60
CA PHE A 335 14.33 3.09 0.24
C PHE A 335 13.18 3.10 -0.75
N SER A 336 13.38 3.79 -1.88
CA SER A 336 12.32 3.89 -2.89
C SER A 336 12.17 2.65 -3.76
N ASP A 337 13.20 1.80 -3.79
CA ASP A 337 13.24 0.55 -4.53
C ASP A 337 14.35 -0.35 -3.97
N ALA A 338 14.33 -1.63 -4.37
CA ALA A 338 15.30 -2.63 -3.95
C ALA A 338 16.73 -2.33 -4.42
N LYS A 339 16.91 -1.59 -5.53
CA LYS A 339 18.24 -1.27 -6.06
C LYS A 339 18.96 -0.26 -5.18
N LYS A 340 18.28 0.80 -4.74
CA LYS A 340 18.85 1.80 -3.82
C LYS A 340 19.22 1.17 -2.48
N LEU A 341 18.34 0.32 -1.95
CA LEU A 341 18.63 -0.47 -0.75
C LEU A 341 19.90 -1.31 -0.94
N HIS A 342 19.94 -2.10 -2.01
CA HIS A 342 21.08 -2.96 -2.33
C HIS A 342 22.39 -2.18 -2.44
N SER A 343 22.38 -1.01 -3.06
CA SER A 343 23.56 -0.13 -3.11
C SER A 343 23.99 0.35 -1.73
N SER A 344 23.05 0.70 -0.84
CA SER A 344 23.34 1.15 0.52
C SER A 344 23.99 0.06 1.38
N ILE A 345 23.38 -1.14 1.41
CA ILE A 345 23.89 -2.26 2.23
C ILE A 345 25.22 -2.83 1.72
N LYS A 346 25.54 -2.65 0.43
CA LYS A 346 26.87 -3.00 -0.11
C LYS A 346 27.98 -2.09 0.41
N LEU A 347 27.68 -0.81 0.66
CA LEU A 347 28.67 0.16 1.14
C LEU A 347 28.97 -0.03 2.62
N SER A 348 27.96 -0.37 3.43
CA SER A 348 28.13 -0.61 4.87
C SER A 348 28.88 -1.90 5.20
N GLY A 349 28.87 -2.90 4.32
CA GLY A 349 29.64 -4.15 4.45
C GLY A 349 31.10 -4.06 3.97
N SER A 350 31.57 -2.91 3.48
CA SER A 350 32.95 -2.74 2.96
C SER A 350 33.91 -2.08 3.95
N SER A 351 33.46 -1.78 5.17
CA SER A 351 34.33 -1.32 6.26
C SER A 351 34.90 -2.54 6.99
N LYS A 352 36.17 -2.81 6.72
CA LYS A 352 37.01 -3.86 7.30
C LYS A 352 37.05 -3.88 8.82
#